data_AF-A0A2V4D9M3-F1
#
_entry.id   AF-A0A2V4D9M3-F1
#
_cell.length_a   1.000
_cell.length_b   1.000
_cell.length_c   1.000
_cell.angle_alpha   90.00
_cell.angle_beta   90.00
_cell.angle_gamma   90.00
#
_symmetry.space_group_name_H-M   'P 1'
#
loop_
_entity.id
_entity.type
_entity.pdbx_description
1 polymer ?
#
loop_
_entity_poly.entity_id
_entity_poly.type
_entity_poly.pdbx_seq_one_letter_code
_entity_poly.pdbx_strand_id
1 'polypeptide(L)'
;MIGLPTDALPLIRGVQLVISGYSGYSKGKRRETDLAVRQEIIRAIGRVHTHMTNVHDQSYRDGNIKITRACKQAMEEGDQFRNEVDKAETGGDHPLFSKQKTTSKKDLKKLIKHDHDVIEMITKAVNIANSCEHGHSTDGEEAEVIRLARQCQQMLSSCRGFFGARSSLLKGMKRT
;
A
#
# COMPACT_ATOMS: atom_id res chain seq x y z
N MET A 1 17.75 14.64 1.60
CA MET A 1 17.22 14.70 0.21
C MET A 1 17.63 13.41 -0.48
N ILE A 2 16.73 12.89 -1.33
CA ILE A 2 16.89 11.74 -2.25
C ILE A 2 16.78 10.37 -1.55
N GLY A 3 15.58 9.78 -1.59
CA GLY A 3 15.40 8.36 -1.34
C GLY A 3 16.28 7.54 -2.30
N LEU A 4 16.84 6.45 -1.80
CA LEU A 4 17.75 5.59 -2.56
C LEU A 4 17.14 5.24 -3.94
N PRO A 5 17.95 5.17 -5.02
CA PRO A 5 17.47 4.86 -6.37
C PRO A 5 16.63 3.58 -6.46
N THR A 6 16.86 2.65 -5.56
CA THR A 6 16.16 1.35 -5.45
C THR A 6 14.72 1.46 -4.95
N ASP A 7 14.36 2.51 -4.21
CA ASP A 7 13.00 2.74 -3.71
C ASP A 7 12.13 3.58 -4.66
N ALA A 8 12.77 4.37 -5.53
CA ALA A 8 12.11 5.15 -6.58
C ALA A 8 11.72 4.30 -7.82
N LEU A 9 12.53 3.29 -8.17
CA LEU A 9 12.28 2.43 -9.34
C LEU A 9 10.95 1.64 -9.27
N PRO A 10 10.54 1.10 -8.11
CA PRO A 10 9.25 0.42 -8.00
C PRO A 10 8.06 1.38 -8.00
N LEU A 11 8.23 2.61 -7.49
CA LEU A 11 7.23 3.69 -7.59
C LEU A 11 6.93 4.01 -9.06
N ILE A 12 7.97 4.19 -9.88
CA ILE A 12 7.82 4.42 -11.32
C ILE A 12 7.10 3.22 -11.97
N ARG A 13 7.43 1.98 -11.59
CA ARG A 13 6.76 0.78 -12.13
C ARG A 13 5.28 0.68 -11.74
N GLY A 14 4.92 0.95 -10.49
CA GLY A 14 3.53 0.92 -10.02
C GLY A 14 2.67 1.99 -10.70
N VAL A 15 3.21 3.20 -10.83
CA VAL A 15 2.55 4.31 -11.55
C VAL A 15 2.44 4.01 -13.05
N GLN A 16 3.50 3.49 -13.67
CA GLN A 16 3.49 3.08 -15.07
C GLN A 16 2.47 1.95 -15.31
N LEU A 17 2.34 1.00 -14.38
CA LEU A 17 1.34 -0.08 -14.42
C LEU A 17 -0.09 0.46 -14.39
N VAL A 18 -0.38 1.38 -13.48
CA VAL A 18 -1.71 2.03 -13.37
C VAL A 18 -2.05 2.81 -14.65
N ILE A 19 -1.09 3.57 -15.20
CA ILE A 19 -1.33 4.40 -16.39
C ILE A 19 -1.42 3.53 -17.66
N SER A 20 -0.51 2.56 -17.83
CA SER A 20 -0.44 1.71 -19.04
C SER A 20 -1.51 0.63 -19.06
N GLY A 21 -1.83 -0.01 -17.94
CA GLY A 21 -2.81 -1.09 -17.83
C GLY A 21 -4.24 -0.65 -18.15
N TYR A 22 -4.60 0.58 -17.78
CA TYR A 22 -5.91 1.15 -18.10
C TYR A 22 -5.99 1.84 -19.47
N SER A 23 -4.85 2.11 -20.13
CA SER A 23 -4.84 2.71 -21.48
C SER A 23 -5.47 1.79 -22.54
N GLY A 24 -5.42 0.48 -22.32
CA GLY A 24 -6.13 -0.52 -23.13
C GLY A 24 -7.46 -0.89 -22.50
N TYR A 25 -8.52 -0.15 -22.83
CA TYR A 25 -9.89 -0.28 -22.29
C TYR A 25 -10.60 -1.65 -22.47
N SER A 26 -9.89 -2.76 -22.69
CA SER A 26 -10.39 -4.13 -22.76
C SER A 26 -10.55 -4.78 -21.36
N LYS A 27 -11.58 -5.61 -21.17
CA LYS A 27 -11.92 -6.23 -19.87
C LYS A 27 -10.78 -7.09 -19.29
N GLY A 28 -10.03 -7.81 -20.13
CA GLY A 28 -8.88 -8.63 -19.70
C GLY A 28 -7.78 -7.81 -19.04
N LYS A 29 -7.38 -6.69 -19.68
CA LYS A 29 -6.35 -5.77 -19.15
C LYS A 29 -6.76 -5.13 -17.83
N ARG A 30 -8.04 -4.89 -17.59
CA ARG A 30 -8.53 -4.30 -16.32
C ARG A 30 -8.34 -5.23 -15.12
N ARG A 31 -8.65 -6.52 -15.27
CA ARG A 31 -8.49 -7.51 -14.18
C ARG A 31 -7.01 -7.73 -13.88
N GLU A 32 -6.18 -7.81 -14.92
CA GLU A 32 -4.72 -7.91 -14.77
C GLU A 32 -4.13 -6.68 -14.08
N THR A 33 -4.58 -5.47 -14.46
CA THR A 33 -4.13 -4.23 -13.82
C THR A 33 -4.58 -4.13 -12.36
N ASP A 34 -5.82 -4.50 -12.04
CA ASP A 34 -6.33 -4.58 -10.67
C ASP A 34 -5.46 -5.50 -9.81
N LEU A 35 -5.15 -6.69 -10.32
CA LEU A 35 -4.27 -7.63 -9.63
C LEU A 35 -2.87 -7.05 -9.44
N ALA A 36 -2.31 -6.43 -10.47
CA ALA A 36 -0.98 -5.82 -10.40
C ALA A 36 -0.90 -4.70 -9.35
N VAL A 37 -1.93 -3.84 -9.26
CA VAL A 37 -2.03 -2.80 -8.22
C VAL A 37 -2.05 -3.43 -6.83
N ARG A 38 -2.89 -4.44 -6.61
CA ARG A 38 -2.98 -5.12 -5.30
C ARG A 38 -1.67 -5.81 -4.93
N GLN A 39 -1.02 -6.47 -5.87
CA GLN A 39 0.29 -7.09 -5.66
C GLN A 39 1.37 -6.04 -5.33
N GLU A 40 1.34 -4.88 -5.98
CA GLU A 40 2.27 -3.79 -5.68
C GLU A 40 2.06 -3.24 -4.27
N ILE A 41 0.81 -3.08 -3.82
CA ILE A 41 0.50 -2.68 -2.43
C ILE A 41 1.02 -3.73 -1.45
N ILE A 42 0.74 -5.02 -1.67
CA ILE A 42 1.23 -6.12 -0.81
C ILE A 42 2.77 -6.11 -0.75
N ARG A 43 3.43 -5.92 -1.90
CA ARG A 43 4.89 -5.82 -1.99
C ARG A 43 5.43 -4.62 -1.21
N ALA A 44 4.72 -3.49 -1.22
CA ALA A 44 5.09 -2.30 -0.45
C ALA A 44 4.90 -2.51 1.06
N ILE A 45 3.82 -3.16 1.49
CA ILE A 45 3.63 -3.58 2.88
C ILE A 45 4.77 -4.53 3.31
N GLY A 46 5.18 -5.46 2.45
CA GLY A 46 6.32 -6.34 2.71
C GLY A 46 7.63 -5.58 3.01
N ARG A 47 7.90 -4.47 2.30
CA ARG A 47 9.06 -3.61 2.59
C ARG A 47 8.94 -2.93 3.96
N VAL A 48 7.75 -2.45 4.31
CA VAL A 48 7.51 -1.90 5.65
C VAL A 48 7.82 -2.94 6.72
N HIS A 49 7.38 -4.19 6.54
CA HIS A 49 7.69 -5.29 7.46
C HIS A 49 9.19 -5.52 7.58
N THR A 50 9.94 -5.55 6.48
CA THR A 50 11.41 -5.72 6.53
C THR A 50 12.04 -4.66 7.42
N HIS A 51 11.78 -3.37 7.16
CA HIS A 51 12.35 -2.28 7.95
C HIS A 51 11.92 -2.32 9.43
N MET A 52 10.63 -2.57 9.71
CA MET A 52 10.12 -2.66 11.07
C MET A 52 10.64 -3.88 11.84
N THR A 53 10.84 -5.01 11.17
CA THR A 53 11.39 -6.24 11.78
C THR A 53 12.84 -6.04 12.18
N ASN A 54 13.64 -5.40 11.32
CA ASN A 54 15.04 -5.09 11.62
C ASN A 54 15.17 -4.25 12.89
N VAL A 55 14.37 -3.18 13.00
CA VAL A 55 14.33 -2.33 14.20
C VAL A 55 13.79 -3.08 15.42
N HIS A 56 12.69 -3.81 15.24
CA HIS A 56 12.06 -4.60 16.30
C HIS A 56 13.05 -5.60 16.92
N ASP A 57 13.69 -6.42 16.10
CA ASP A 57 14.55 -7.51 16.57
C ASP A 57 15.82 -6.98 17.23
N GLN A 58 16.39 -5.90 16.70
CA GLN A 58 17.54 -5.24 17.31
C GLN A 58 17.16 -4.62 18.66
N SER A 59 16.10 -3.81 18.69
CA SER A 59 15.60 -3.22 19.95
C SER A 59 15.21 -4.26 20.98
N TYR A 60 14.67 -5.41 20.56
CA TYR A 60 14.33 -6.49 21.47
C TYR A 60 15.59 -7.10 22.12
N ARG A 61 16.65 -7.34 21.33
CA ARG A 61 17.95 -7.80 21.83
C ARG A 61 18.58 -6.81 22.80
N ASP A 62 18.42 -5.51 22.53
CA ASP A 62 18.98 -4.44 23.35
C ASP A 62 18.12 -4.10 24.59
N GLY A 63 16.99 -4.80 24.78
CA GLY A 63 16.09 -4.59 25.91
C GLY A 63 15.19 -3.34 25.78
N ASN A 64 15.19 -2.67 24.63
CA ASN A 64 14.34 -1.52 24.36
C ASN A 64 12.90 -1.95 24.00
N ILE A 65 12.13 -2.28 25.02
CA ILE A 65 10.75 -2.76 24.88
C ILE A 65 9.81 -1.70 24.28
N LYS A 66 10.09 -0.41 24.45
CA LYS A 66 9.22 0.65 23.93
C LYS A 66 9.30 0.73 22.40
N ILE A 67 10.52 0.72 21.84
CA ILE A 67 10.71 0.69 20.38
C ILE A 67 10.15 -0.62 19.82
N THR A 68 10.48 -1.76 20.47
CA THR A 68 9.94 -3.07 20.10
C THR A 68 8.42 -3.05 19.96
N ARG A 69 7.71 -2.51 20.97
CA ARG A 69 6.25 -2.42 20.96
C ARG A 69 5.74 -1.51 19.83
N ALA A 70 6.38 -0.37 19.59
CA ALA A 70 5.96 0.56 18.55
C ALA A 70 6.11 -0.06 17.15
N CYS A 71 7.22 -0.74 16.87
CA CYS A 71 7.43 -1.46 15.61
C CYS A 71 6.41 -2.60 15.43
N LYS A 72 6.13 -3.36 16.51
CA LYS A 72 5.12 -4.42 16.47
C LYS A 72 3.73 -3.89 16.10
N GLN A 73 3.31 -2.77 16.67
CA GLN A 73 2.01 -2.14 16.33
C GLN A 73 1.94 -1.72 14.86
N ALA A 74 3.03 -1.20 14.30
CA ALA A 74 3.10 -0.86 12.88
C ALA A 74 3.00 -2.12 11.99
N MET A 75 3.69 -3.21 12.37
CA MET A 75 3.60 -4.49 11.65
C MET A 75 2.20 -5.08 11.69
N GLU A 76 1.53 -5.08 12.86
CA GLU A 76 0.16 -5.59 12.99
C GLU A 76 -0.85 -4.82 12.13
N GLU A 77 -0.70 -3.49 12.00
CA GLU A 77 -1.51 -2.70 11.08
C GLU A 77 -1.21 -3.05 9.62
N GLY A 78 0.06 -3.29 9.28
CA GLY A 78 0.50 -3.76 7.98
C GLY A 78 -0.13 -5.10 7.59
N ASP A 79 -0.14 -6.06 8.50
CA ASP A 79 -0.77 -7.37 8.31
C ASP A 79 -2.29 -7.26 8.10
N GLN A 80 -2.95 -6.40 8.88
CA GLN A 80 -4.39 -6.14 8.68
C GLN A 80 -4.66 -5.53 7.31
N PHE A 81 -3.86 -4.54 6.89
CA PHE A 81 -4.00 -3.94 5.57
C PHE A 81 -3.74 -4.95 4.44
N ARG A 82 -2.69 -5.77 4.56
CA ARG A 82 -2.38 -6.84 3.59
C ARG A 82 -3.54 -7.80 3.42
N ASN A 83 -4.15 -8.24 4.53
CA ASN A 83 -5.30 -9.14 4.51
C ASN A 83 -6.52 -8.52 3.80
N GLU A 84 -6.76 -7.22 3.95
CA GLU A 84 -7.83 -6.53 3.26
C GLU A 84 -7.57 -6.38 1.76
N VAL A 85 -6.33 -6.10 1.36
CA VAL A 85 -5.93 -6.03 -0.05
C VAL A 85 -6.08 -7.38 -0.74
N ASP A 86 -5.64 -8.45 -0.08
CA ASP A 86 -5.74 -9.81 -0.59
C ASP A 86 -7.20 -10.23 -0.83
N LYS A 87 -8.10 -9.90 0.11
CA LYS A 87 -9.53 -10.22 0.07
C LYS A 87 -10.39 -9.20 -0.71
N ALA A 88 -9.79 -8.13 -1.25
CA ALA A 88 -10.55 -7.06 -1.90
C ALA A 88 -11.30 -7.55 -3.17
N GLU A 89 -12.53 -7.06 -3.36
CA GLU A 89 -13.33 -7.35 -4.55
C GLU A 89 -12.60 -6.93 -5.84
N THR A 90 -12.62 -7.80 -6.86
CA THR A 90 -12.24 -7.39 -8.22
C THR A 90 -13.46 -6.85 -8.94
N GLY A 91 -13.32 -5.72 -9.64
CA GLY A 91 -14.44 -5.10 -10.38
C GLY A 91 -14.98 -5.92 -11.56
N GLY A 92 -14.54 -7.17 -11.76
CA GLY A 92 -14.81 -7.99 -12.95
C GLY A 92 -15.60 -9.27 -12.71
N ASP A 93 -15.95 -9.62 -11.48
CA ASP A 93 -16.59 -10.90 -11.15
C ASP A 93 -18.08 -10.88 -11.47
N HIS A 94 -18.43 -11.18 -12.73
CA HIS A 94 -19.75 -11.70 -13.03
C HIS A 94 -19.61 -12.98 -13.87
N PRO A 95 -20.18 -14.12 -13.42
CA PRO A 95 -20.17 -15.36 -14.17
C PRO A 95 -20.96 -15.20 -15.47
N LEU A 96 -20.31 -15.51 -16.59
CA LEU A 96 -20.79 -16.00 -17.90
C LEU A 96 -22.06 -15.42 -18.60
N PHE A 97 -22.97 -14.69 -17.93
CA PHE A 97 -24.25 -14.24 -18.52
C PHE A 97 -24.77 -12.86 -18.04
N SER A 98 -23.97 -11.97 -17.45
CA SER A 98 -24.47 -10.60 -17.21
C SER A 98 -24.32 -9.72 -18.45
N LYS A 99 -25.46 -9.22 -18.92
CA LYS A 99 -25.57 -8.22 -19.98
C LYS A 99 -24.57 -7.10 -19.73
N GLN A 100 -23.64 -6.96 -20.67
CA GLN A 100 -22.51 -6.04 -20.64
C GLN A 100 -23.00 -4.60 -20.45
N LYS A 101 -22.77 -4.03 -19.28
CA LYS A 101 -22.82 -2.58 -19.10
C LYS A 101 -21.41 -2.03 -19.11
N THR A 102 -21.12 -1.25 -20.14
CA THR A 102 -19.83 -0.59 -20.35
C THR A 102 -19.60 0.44 -19.26
N THR A 103 -18.64 0.17 -18.36
CA THR A 103 -18.15 1.16 -17.39
C THR A 103 -17.79 2.48 -18.08
N SER A 104 -18.26 3.61 -17.55
CA SER A 104 -17.95 4.91 -18.13
C SER A 104 -16.45 5.24 -18.05
N LYS A 105 -15.92 5.97 -19.04
CA LYS A 105 -14.53 6.47 -19.00
C LYS A 105 -14.26 7.35 -17.77
N LYS A 106 -15.28 8.05 -17.27
CA LYS A 106 -15.19 8.92 -16.10
C LYS A 106 -14.95 8.11 -14.82
N ASP A 107 -15.67 7.02 -14.64
CA ASP A 107 -15.53 6.17 -13.45
C ASP A 107 -14.21 5.39 -13.47
N LEU A 108 -13.77 4.95 -14.65
CA LEU A 108 -12.43 4.37 -14.82
C LEU A 108 -11.32 5.36 -14.42
N LYS A 109 -11.40 6.62 -14.86
CA LYS A 109 -10.43 7.65 -14.45
C LYS A 109 -10.40 7.87 -12.93
N LYS A 110 -11.56 7.81 -12.27
CA LYS A 110 -11.63 7.91 -10.81
C LYS A 110 -10.95 6.72 -10.12
N LEU A 111 -11.19 5.51 -10.61
CA LEU A 111 -10.55 4.30 -10.07
C LEU A 111 -9.03 4.33 -10.26
N ILE A 112 -8.57 4.70 -11.45
CA ILE A 112 -7.13 4.87 -11.76
C ILE A 112 -6.49 5.87 -10.80
N LYS A 113 -7.11 7.03 -10.61
CA LYS A 113 -6.61 8.05 -9.70
C LYS A 113 -6.57 7.54 -8.26
N HIS A 114 -7.64 6.90 -7.80
CA HIS A 114 -7.72 6.34 -6.45
C HIS A 114 -6.63 5.29 -6.21
N ASP A 115 -6.47 4.33 -7.14
CA ASP A 115 -5.44 3.29 -7.07
C ASP A 115 -4.02 3.91 -7.08
N HIS A 116 -3.80 4.98 -7.86
CA HIS A 116 -2.54 5.73 -7.87
C HIS A 116 -2.26 6.41 -6.52
N ASP A 117 -3.25 7.12 -5.97
CA ASP A 117 -3.13 7.83 -4.70
C ASP A 117 -2.84 6.83 -3.54
N VAL A 118 -3.44 5.62 -3.57
CA VAL A 118 -3.11 4.53 -2.63
C VAL A 118 -1.63 4.12 -2.73
N ILE A 119 -1.11 3.92 -3.95
CA ILE A 119 0.30 3.55 -4.18
C ILE A 119 1.25 4.64 -3.65
N GLU A 120 0.89 5.91 -3.83
CA GLU A 120 1.67 7.02 -3.28
C GLU A 120 1.68 7.01 -1.75
N MET A 121 0.53 6.78 -1.12
CA MET A 121 0.40 6.69 0.35
C MET A 121 1.21 5.54 0.94
N ILE A 122 1.13 4.33 0.38
CA ILE A 122 1.92 3.20 0.90
C ILE A 122 3.42 3.40 0.67
N THR A 123 3.82 4.11 -0.39
CA THR A 123 5.22 4.49 -0.59
C THR A 123 5.70 5.44 0.50
N LYS A 124 4.87 6.39 0.93
CA LYS A 124 5.19 7.25 2.09
C LYS A 124 5.37 6.42 3.35
N ALA A 125 4.55 5.39 3.58
CA ALA A 125 4.73 4.48 4.71
C ALA A 125 6.08 3.73 4.66
N VAL A 126 6.49 3.25 3.47
CA VAL A 126 7.80 2.62 3.25
C VAL A 126 8.94 3.60 3.58
N ASN A 127 8.87 4.84 3.11
CA ASN A 127 9.91 5.84 3.37
C ASN A 127 10.02 6.18 4.87
N ILE A 128 8.89 6.25 5.59
CA ILE A 128 8.89 6.44 7.04
C ILE A 128 9.51 5.23 7.73
N ALA A 129 9.19 4.01 7.28
CA ALA A 129 9.75 2.78 7.83
C ALA A 129 11.27 2.70 7.65
N ASN A 130 11.76 3.04 6.45
CA ASN A 130 13.18 3.16 6.15
C ASN A 130 13.86 4.23 7.03
N SER A 131 13.21 5.39 7.22
CA SER A 131 13.72 6.46 8.10
C SER A 131 13.81 6.01 9.56
N CYS A 132 12.84 5.20 10.03
CA CYS A 132 12.85 4.61 11.36
C CYS A 132 14.06 3.67 11.55
N GLU A 133 14.32 2.80 10.58
CA GLU A 133 15.49 1.90 10.61
C GLU A 133 16.80 2.67 10.55
N HIS A 134 16.88 3.69 9.69
CA HIS A 134 18.06 4.54 9.62
C HIS A 134 18.32 5.25 10.95
N GLY A 135 17.29 5.89 11.53
CA GLY A 135 17.40 6.57 12.82
C GLY A 135 17.80 5.63 13.96
N HIS A 136 17.27 4.40 13.97
CA HIS A 136 17.70 3.39 14.93
C HIS A 136 19.16 2.95 14.72
N SER A 137 19.62 2.86 13.47
CA SER A 137 20.98 2.39 13.14
C SER A 137 22.07 3.42 13.40
N THR A 138 21.72 4.71 13.49
CA THR A 138 22.66 5.81 13.74
C THR A 138 22.62 6.30 15.19
N ASP A 139 22.25 5.42 16.13
CA ASP A 139 22.08 5.75 17.56
C ASP A 139 21.17 6.97 17.80
N GLY A 140 20.13 7.11 16.98
CA GLY A 140 19.13 8.19 17.12
C GLY A 140 18.40 8.09 18.45
N GLU A 141 17.86 9.23 18.92
CA GLU A 141 17.12 9.28 20.17
C GLU A 141 15.94 8.30 20.17
N GLU A 142 15.77 7.53 21.26
CA GLU A 142 14.67 6.57 21.43
C GLU A 142 13.30 7.19 21.09
N ALA A 143 13.08 8.43 21.52
CA ALA A 143 11.83 9.15 21.29
C ALA A 143 11.55 9.37 19.80
N GLU A 144 12.58 9.64 19.00
CA GLU A 144 12.47 9.86 17.56
C GLU A 144 12.17 8.55 16.82
N VAL A 145 12.85 7.46 17.17
CA VAL A 145 12.59 6.13 16.60
C VAL A 145 11.14 5.69 16.88
N ILE A 146 10.67 5.89 18.12
CA ILE A 146 9.28 5.60 18.49
C ILE A 146 8.31 6.48 17.69
N ARG A 147 8.63 7.77 17.50
CA ARG A 147 7.80 8.69 16.72
C ARG A 147 7.67 8.22 15.28
N LEU A 148 8.77 7.82 14.65
CA LEU A 148 8.78 7.32 13.27
C LEU A 148 8.00 6.00 13.13
N ALA A 149 8.16 5.05 14.06
CA ALA A 149 7.38 3.81 14.07
C ALA A 149 5.87 4.08 14.16
N ARG A 150 5.44 5.00 15.05
CA ARG A 150 4.04 5.41 15.18
C ARG A 150 3.51 6.16 13.94
N GLN A 151 4.34 6.99 13.32
CA GLN A 151 3.97 7.65 12.05
C GLN A 151 3.80 6.64 10.92
N CYS A 152 4.63 5.59 10.88
CA CYS A 152 4.47 4.49 9.93
C CYS A 152 3.13 3.77 10.15
N GLN A 153 2.82 3.40 11.40
CA GLN A 153 1.53 2.81 11.77
C GLN A 153 0.34 3.69 11.34
N GLN A 154 0.38 4.99 11.64
CA GLN A 154 -0.69 5.92 11.28
C GLN A 154 -0.87 6.03 9.77
N MET A 155 0.23 6.05 9.01
CA MET A 155 0.20 6.08 7.56
C MET A 155 -0.39 4.78 6.97
N LEU A 156 -0.04 3.61 7.52
CA LEU A 156 -0.62 2.33 7.14
C LEU A 156 -2.13 2.31 7.38
N SER A 157 -2.57 2.73 8.57
CA SER A 157 -4.00 2.80 8.92
C SER A 157 -4.77 3.76 8.00
N SER A 158 -4.17 4.91 7.67
CA SER A 158 -4.75 5.88 6.75
C SER A 158 -4.83 5.35 5.32
N CYS A 159 -3.77 4.66 4.85
CA CYS A 159 -3.71 4.04 3.54
C CYS A 159 -4.75 2.91 3.41
N ARG A 160 -4.88 2.09 4.45
CA ARG A 160 -5.89 1.03 4.55
C ARG A 160 -7.32 1.59 4.45
N GLY A 161 -7.65 2.59 5.26
CA GLY A 161 -8.96 3.24 5.20
C GLY A 161 -9.25 3.85 3.83
N PHE A 162 -8.25 4.50 3.23
CA PHE A 162 -8.38 5.08 1.89
C PHE A 162 -8.54 4.00 0.81
N PHE A 163 -7.80 2.90 0.88
CA PHE A 163 -7.97 1.75 0.00
C PHE A 163 -9.36 1.13 0.14
N GLY A 164 -9.90 1.01 1.36
CA GLY A 164 -11.26 0.48 1.60
C GLY A 164 -12.38 1.25 0.87
N ALA A 165 -12.20 2.55 0.65
CA ALA A 165 -13.13 3.39 -0.12
C ALA A 165 -13.28 2.96 -1.60
N ARG A 166 -12.33 2.17 -2.11
CA ARG A 166 -12.36 1.56 -3.45
C ARG A 166 -13.62 0.73 -3.69
N SER A 167 -14.11 0.02 -2.68
CA SER A 167 -15.32 -0.80 -2.78
C SER A 167 -16.54 0.01 -3.23
N SER A 168 -16.67 1.25 -2.76
CA SER A 168 -17.75 2.17 -3.16
C SER A 168 -17.62 2.62 -4.61
N LEU A 169 -16.39 2.86 -5.10
CA LEU A 169 -16.14 3.18 -6.52
C LEU A 169 -16.55 2.01 -7.42
N LEU A 170 -16.16 0.79 -7.04
CA LEU A 170 -16.51 -0.42 -7.78
C LEU A 170 -18.02 -0.68 -7.77
N LYS A 171 -18.72 -0.47 -6.65
CA LYS A 171 -20.19 -0.58 -6.57
C LYS A 171 -20.89 0.44 -7.46
N GLY A 172 -20.38 1.68 -7.54
CA GLY A 172 -20.88 2.70 -8.45
C GLY A 172 -20.78 2.28 -9.92
N MET A 173 -19.74 1.53 -10.27
CA MET A 173 -19.52 0.99 -11.63
C MET A 173 -20.41 -0.23 -11.95
N LYS A 174 -20.94 -0.94 -10.93
CA LYS A 174 -21.88 -2.07 -11.09
C LYS A 174 -23.34 -1.61 -11.32
N ARG A 175 -23.69 -0.36 -10.97
CA ARG A 175 -25.08 0.15 -10.92
C ARG A 175 -25.56 0.91 -12.15
N THR A 176 -24.71 1.26 -13.10
CA THR A 176 -25.11 1.90 -14.36
C THR A 176 -25.31 0.90 -15.45
#